data_AF-A0A9P5Q741-F1
#
_entry.id   AF-A0A9P5Q741-F1
#
_cell.length_a   1.000
_cell.length_b   1.000
_cell.length_c   1.000
_cell.angle_alpha   90.00
_cell.angle_beta   90.00
_cell.angle_gamma   90.00
#
_symmetry.space_group_name_H-M   'P 1'
#
loop_
_entity.id
_entity.type
_entity.pdbx_description
1 polymer ?
#
loop_
_entity_poly.entity_id
_entity_poly.type
_entity_poly.pdbx_seq_one_letter_code
_entity_poly.pdbx_strand_id
1 'polypeptide(L)' 'MYDLEYDEASFKVTAAAYEAGNVVGAVCTTLVDAILLDGALSVKGKNITGF' A
#
# COMPACT_ATOMS: atom_id res chain seq x y z
N MET A 1 11.56 8.81 3.20
CA MET A 1 10.81 8.98 1.94
C MET A 1 11.82 9.46 0.92
N TYR A 2 12.37 8.54 0.14
CA TYR A 2 13.31 8.85 -0.95
C TYR A 2 13.23 7.78 -2.04
N ASP A 3 12.92 6.53 -1.68
CA ASP A 3 12.92 5.35 -2.55
C ASP A 3 11.57 4.62 -2.59
N LEU A 4 11.00 4.32 -1.42
CA LEU A 4 9.79 3.50 -1.28
C LEU A 4 8.51 4.14 -1.84
N GLU A 5 8.46 5.47 -1.89
CA GLU A 5 7.31 6.24 -2.39
C GLU A 5 7.18 6.23 -3.92
N TYR A 6 8.22 5.75 -4.63
CA TYR A 6 8.24 5.63 -6.09
C TYR A 6 8.61 4.22 -6.55
N ASP A 7 8.73 3.26 -5.63
CA ASP A 7 9.11 1.89 -5.96
C ASP A 7 7.90 1.08 -6.45
N GLU A 8 7.73 1.05 -7.78
CA GLU A 8 6.69 0.26 -8.43
C GLU A 8 6.71 -1.23 -8.04
N ALA A 9 7.89 -1.79 -7.73
CA ALA A 9 7.99 -3.19 -7.35
C ALA A 9 7.32 -3.44 -5.99
N SER A 10 7.61 -2.59 -5.00
CA SER A 10 6.96 -2.62 -3.69
C SER A 10 5.44 -2.42 -3.78
N PHE A 11 4.96 -1.55 -4.67
CA PHE A 11 3.52 -1.36 -4.88
C PHE A 11 2.85 -2.61 -5.45
N LYS A 12 3.45 -3.25 -6.46
CA LYS A 12 2.91 -4.48 -7.07
C LYS A 12 2.83 -5.62 -6.06
N VAL A 13 3.87 -5.80 -5.23
CA VAL A 13 3.88 -6.83 -4.19
C VAL A 13 2.81 -6.54 -3.13
N THR A 14 2.66 -5.28 -2.74
CA THR A 14 1.68 -4.86 -1.73
C THR A 14 0.25 -5.06 -2.23
N ALA A 15 -0.05 -4.65 -3.46
CA ALA A 15 -1.36 -4.83 -4.08
C ALA A 15 -1.71 -6.32 -4.21
N ALA A 16 -0.79 -7.15 -4.70
CA ALA A 16 -0.99 -8.59 -4.84
C ALA A 16 -1.25 -9.27 -3.48
N ALA A 17 -0.51 -8.89 -2.44
CA ALA A 17 -0.73 -9.42 -1.09
C ALA A 17 -2.11 -9.03 -0.55
N TYR A 18 -2.52 -7.77 -0.74
CA TYR A 18 -3.83 -7.28 -0.32
C TYR A 18 -4.98 -7.98 -1.05
N GLU A 19 -4.89 -8.13 -2.36
CA GLU A 19 -5.91 -8.78 -3.20
C GLU A 19 -6.04 -10.29 -2.93
N ALA A 20 -4.94 -10.94 -2.53
CA ALA A 20 -4.96 -12.32 -2.05
C ALA A 20 -5.60 -12.47 -0.65
N GLY A 21 -6.03 -11.37 -0.02
CA GLY A 21 -6.62 -11.39 1.32
C GLY A 21 -5.60 -11.48 2.46
N ASN A 22 -4.31 -11.27 2.18
CA ASN A 22 -3.28 -11.25 3.20
C ASN A 22 -3.24 -9.92 3.95
N VAL A 23 -2.62 -9.93 5.13
CA VAL A 23 -2.39 -8.72 5.93
C VAL A 23 -1.20 -7.95 5.36
N VAL A 24 -1.38 -6.67 5.08
CA VAL A 24 -0.31 -5.72 4.75
C VAL A 24 -0.14 -4.74 5.90
N GLY A 25 1.09 -4.58 6.38
CA GLY A 25 1.43 -3.63 7.44
C GLY A 25 2.53 -2.67 7.02
N ALA A 26 2.46 -1.43 7.50
CA ALA A 26 3.53 -0.46 7.44
C ALA A 26 3.58 0.30 8.77
N VAL A 27 4.74 0.88 9.05
CA VAL A 27 4.95 1.70 10.24
C VAL A 27 5.65 3.00 9.86
N CYS A 28 5.27 4.07 10.54
CA CYS A 28 5.84 5.41 10.38
C CYS A 28 5.49 6.09 9.04
N THR A 29 6.03 5.65 7.89
CA THR A 29 6.10 6.54 6.71
C THR A 29 5.62 6.02 5.35
N THR A 30 5.00 4.85 5.15
CA THR A 30 4.10 4.62 3.97
C THR A 30 3.45 3.23 3.83
N LEU A 31 2.15 3.26 3.51
CA LEU A 31 1.37 2.18 2.83
C LEU A 31 0.44 2.77 1.75
N VAL A 32 0.52 4.08 1.50
CA VAL A 32 -0.61 4.89 1.01
C VAL A 32 -0.77 4.85 -0.51
N ASP A 33 0.27 4.40 -1.24
CA ASP A 33 0.37 4.54 -2.70
C ASP A 33 0.20 3.22 -3.48
N ALA A 34 -0.07 2.10 -2.79
CA ALA A 34 -0.36 0.84 -3.49
C ALA A 34 -1.73 0.94 -4.17
N ILE A 35 -1.73 0.99 -5.51
CA ILE A 35 -2.91 1.00 -6.37
C ILE A 35 -3.34 -0.45 -6.64
N LEU A 36 -4.61 -0.75 -6.40
CA LEU A 36 -5.24 -2.06 -6.66
C LEU A 36 -5.63 -2.20 -8.14
N LEU A 37 -6.00 -3.41 -8.56
CA LEU A 37 -6.42 -3.71 -9.94
C LEU A 37 -7.60 -2.86 -10.43
N ASP A 38 -8.45 -2.39 -9.51
CA ASP A 38 -9.58 -1.49 -9.81
C ASP A 38 -9.19 0.00 -9.89
N GLY A 39 -7.90 0.32 -9.71
CA GLY A 39 -7.39 1.68 -9.69
C GLY A 39 -7.58 2.42 -8.37
N ALA A 40 -8.13 1.78 -7.33
CA ALA A 40 -8.27 2.37 -6.01
C ALA A 40 -6.97 2.25 -5.20
N LEU A 41 -6.74 3.20 -4.29
CA LEU A 41 -5.71 3.04 -3.26
C LEU A 41 -6.11 1.94 -2.28
N SER A 42 -5.15 1.09 -1.90
CA SER A 42 -5.34 -0.01 -0.94
C SER A 42 -5.93 0.42 0.42
N VAL A 43 -5.73 1.69 0.79
CA VAL A 43 -6.23 2.29 2.04
C VAL A 43 -7.55 3.04 1.90
N LYS A 44 -8.16 3.12 0.70
CA LYS A 44 -9.40 3.87 0.46
C LYS A 44 -10.54 3.35 1.35
N GLY A 45 -11.10 4.23 2.17
CA GLY A 45 -12.22 3.91 3.08
C GLY A 45 -11.81 3.11 4.32
N LYS A 46 -10.52 3.02 4.65
CA LYS A 46 -10.02 2.35 5.86
C LYS A 46 -9.54 3.36 6.90
N ASN A 47 -9.63 2.98 8.16
CA ASN A 47 -9.01 3.73 9.26
C ASN A 47 -7.51 3.44 9.24
N ILE A 48 -6.69 4.49 9.12
CA ILE A 48 -5.22 4.40 9.12
C ILE A 48 -4.64 5.24 10.26
N THR A 49 -3.44 4.89 10.70
CA THR A 49 -2.60 5.71 11.59
C THR A 49 -1.29 6.01 10.88
N GLY A 50 -0.65 7.12 11.22
CA GLY A 50 0.58 7.59 10.59
C GLY A 50 1.40 8.44 11.54
N PHE A 51 2.66 8.67 11.19
CA PHE A 51 3.52 9.64 11.86
C PHE A 51 3.23 11.06 11.38
#